data_AF-A0AAE6RD68-F1
#
_entry.id   AF-A0AAE6RD68-F1
#
_cell.length_a   1.000
_cell.length_b   1.000
_cell.length_c   1.000
_cell.angle_alpha   90.00
_cell.angle_beta   90.00
_cell.angle_gamma   90.00
#
_symmetry.space_group_name_H-M   'P 1'
#
loop_
_entity.id
_entity.type
_entity.pdbx_description
1 polymer ?
#
loop_
_entity_poly.entity_id
_entity_poly.type
_entity_poly.pdbx_seq_one_letter_code
_entity_poly.pdbx_strand_id
1 'polypeptide(L)'
;MDNDTPQNSSKLNVVCAASRFGNAELVQMKPQLPLRTALMEASSIMGCITEITRKAIDRPGDRKAMMQATFYLAGMAKALIDGQLLQMRQAREGEGDA
;
A
#
# COMPACT_ATOMS: atom_id res chain seq x y z
N MET A 1 49.25 7.49 -18.08
CA MET A 1 47.91 8.02 -17.73
C MET A 1 46.99 7.47 -18.79
N ASP A 2 46.46 6.29 -18.53
CA ASP A 2 45.62 5.56 -19.47
C ASP A 2 44.16 5.66 -19.01
N ASN A 3 43.33 6.17 -19.90
CA ASN A 3 41.89 6.36 -19.71
C ASN A 3 41.17 5.02 -19.87
N ASP A 4 40.97 4.29 -18.77
CA ASP A 4 40.08 3.13 -18.75
C ASP A 4 38.62 3.59 -18.59
N THR A 5 38.01 3.99 -19.70
CA THR A 5 36.54 4.10 -19.77
C THR A 5 36.00 2.77 -20.31
N PRO A 6 35.23 1.99 -19.53
CA PRO A 6 34.67 0.75 -20.05
C PRO A 6 33.56 1.06 -21.05
N GLN A 7 33.84 0.87 -22.34
CA GLN A 7 32.83 0.66 -23.36
C GLN A 7 32.06 -0.62 -23.04
N ASN A 8 30.78 -0.51 -22.71
CA ASN A 8 29.92 -1.68 -22.66
C ASN A 8 28.58 -1.35 -23.34
N SER A 9 28.48 -1.78 -24.60
CA SER A 9 27.27 -1.79 -25.42
C SER A 9 26.28 -2.85 -24.92
N SER A 10 25.88 -2.75 -23.66
CA SER A 10 24.86 -3.61 -23.08
C SER A 10 23.50 -2.99 -23.39
N LYS A 11 22.69 -3.65 -24.22
CA LYS A 11 21.25 -3.40 -24.29
C LYS A 11 20.75 -3.38 -22.85
N LEU A 12 20.35 -2.20 -22.35
CA LEU A 12 19.71 -2.04 -21.06
C LEU A 12 18.55 -3.03 -20.99
N ASN A 13 18.70 -4.07 -20.18
CA ASN A 13 17.59 -4.94 -19.84
C ASN A 13 16.61 -4.09 -19.02
N VAL A 14 15.58 -3.58 -19.68
CA VAL A 14 14.43 -2.97 -19.01
C VAL A 14 13.72 -4.09 -18.26
N VAL A 15 14.14 -4.32 -17.02
CA VAL A 15 13.44 -5.24 -16.12
C VAL A 15 12.18 -4.50 -15.68
N CYS A 16 11.08 -4.76 -16.36
CA CYS A 16 9.77 -4.25 -15.98
C CYS A 16 9.32 -4.99 -14.70
N ALA A 17 9.72 -4.46 -13.54
CA ALA A 17 9.38 -5.02 -12.23
C ALA A 17 7.87 -4.95 -11.91
N ALA A 18 7.07 -4.27 -12.74
CA ALA A 18 5.63 -4.14 -12.57
C ALA A 18 4.89 -5.49 -12.50
N SER A 19 5.41 -6.54 -13.18
CA SER A 19 4.82 -7.89 -13.14
C SER A 19 5.18 -8.70 -11.89
N ARG A 20 6.18 -8.29 -11.11
CA ARG A 20 6.58 -8.99 -9.86
C ARG A 20 5.73 -8.61 -8.65
N PHE A 21 4.94 -7.55 -8.75
CA PHE A 21 4.07 -7.06 -7.68
C PHE A 21 2.58 -7.28 -7.97
N GLY A 22 2.26 -8.34 -8.72
CA GLY A 22 0.87 -8.66 -9.09
C GLY A 22 -0.07 -8.94 -7.92
N ASN A 23 0.43 -9.12 -6.70
CA ASN A 23 -0.33 -9.32 -5.46
C ASN A 23 0.50 -8.97 -4.21
N ALA A 24 1.43 -8.02 -4.29
CA ALA A 24 2.16 -7.61 -3.08
C ALA A 24 1.26 -6.64 -2.30
N GLU A 25 0.77 -7.05 -1.13
CA GLU A 25 0.22 -6.10 -0.16
C GLU A 25 1.30 -5.04 0.10
N LEU A 26 1.08 -3.84 -0.43
CA LEU A 26 2.03 -2.72 -0.36
C LEU A 26 2.29 -2.26 1.07
N VAL A 27 1.50 -2.75 2.02
CA VAL A 27 1.51 -2.38 3.43
C VAL A 27 1.22 -3.64 4.24
N GLN A 28 2.25 -4.19 4.87
CA GLN A 28 2.09 -5.24 5.86
C GLN A 28 2.02 -4.59 7.24
N MET A 29 0.87 -4.71 7.90
CA MET A 29 0.67 -4.07 9.20
C MET A 29 1.23 -4.91 10.35
N LYS A 30 1.83 -4.26 11.35
CA LYS A 30 2.17 -4.92 12.61
C LYS A 30 0.87 -5.13 13.42
N PRO A 31 0.53 -6.37 13.82
CA PRO A 31 -0.79 -6.78 14.30
C PRO A 31 -1.08 -6.40 15.77
N GLN A 32 -0.59 -5.25 16.26
CA GLN A 32 -0.68 -4.91 17.69
C GLN A 32 -1.38 -3.58 17.98
N LEU A 33 -2.00 -2.94 16.98
CA LEU A 33 -2.77 -1.73 17.26
C LEU A 33 -4.13 -2.08 17.91
N PRO A 34 -4.52 -1.41 19.01
CA PRO A 34 -5.84 -1.56 19.59
C PRO A 34 -6.95 -1.30 18.56
N LEU A 35 -8.05 -2.06 18.61
CA LEU A 35 -9.14 -1.98 17.63
C LEU A 35 -9.66 -0.56 17.41
N ARG A 36 -9.89 0.19 18.49
CA ARG A 36 -10.34 1.58 18.42
C ARG A 36 -9.35 2.46 17.63
N THR A 37 -8.06 2.28 17.85
CA THR A 37 -7.01 3.03 17.15
C THR A 37 -6.99 2.64 15.67
N ALA A 38 -7.02 1.34 15.36
CA ALA A 38 -7.06 0.88 13.97
C ALA A 38 -8.26 1.44 13.19
N LEU A 39 -9.44 1.49 13.82
CA LEU A 39 -10.64 2.07 13.22
C LEU A 39 -10.53 3.60 13.04
N MET A 40 -9.95 4.32 14.01
CA MET A 40 -9.73 5.77 13.88
C MET A 40 -8.76 6.11 12.74
N GLU A 41 -7.66 5.37 12.63
CA GLU A 41 -6.67 5.56 11.56
C GLU A 41 -7.27 5.21 10.19
N ALA A 42 -7.94 4.06 10.07
CA ALA A 42 -8.60 3.65 8.84
C ALA A 42 -9.67 4.68 8.40
N SER A 43 -10.46 5.19 9.35
CA SER A 43 -11.46 6.23 9.08
C SER A 43 -10.83 7.52 8.57
N SER A 44 -9.73 7.96 9.18
CA SER A 44 -9.01 9.16 8.76
C SER A 44 -8.45 9.01 7.33
N ILE A 45 -7.85 7.86 7.02
CA ILE A 45 -7.35 7.55 5.67
C ILE A 45 -8.48 7.53 4.63
N MET A 46 -9.64 6.93 4.95
CA MET A 46 -10.80 6.93 4.06
C MET A 46 -11.36 8.35 3.83
N GLY A 47 -11.29 9.23 4.82
CA GLY A 47 -11.57 10.66 4.67
C GLY A 47 -10.66 11.31 3.62
N CYS A 48 -9.35 11.09 3.74
CA CYS A 48 -8.37 11.59 2.76
C CYS A 48 -8.62 11.04 1.35
N ILE A 49 -8.91 9.75 1.22
CA ILE A 49 -9.26 9.11 -0.07
C ILE A 49 -10.44 9.81 -0.73
N THR A 50 -11.49 10.10 0.05
CA THR A 50 -12.69 10.78 -0.45
C THR A 50 -12.34 12.16 -0.99
N GLU A 51 -11.57 12.95 -0.24
CA GLU A 51 -11.18 14.29 -0.64
C GLU A 51 -10.28 14.30 -1.90
N ILE A 52 -9.27 13.43 -1.93
CA ILE A 52 -8.34 13.31 -3.08
C ILE A 52 -9.10 12.87 -4.33
N THR A 53 -9.98 11.88 -4.20
CA THR A 53 -10.77 11.37 -5.33
C THR A 53 -11.70 12.45 -5.87
N ARG A 54 -12.33 13.26 -5.01
CA ARG A 54 -13.11 14.43 -5.45
C ARG A 54 -12.25 15.45 -6.18
N LYS A 55 -11.09 15.83 -5.63
CA LYS A 55 -10.17 16.78 -6.27
C LYS A 55 -9.70 16.29 -7.65
N ALA A 56 -9.50 14.98 -7.82
CA ALA A 56 -9.09 14.40 -9.10
C ALA A 56 -10.15 14.56 -10.20
N ILE A 57 -11.44 14.55 -9.85
CA ILE A 57 -12.52 14.80 -10.80
C ILE A 57 -12.39 16.22 -11.36
N ASP A 58 -12.21 17.19 -10.46
CA ASP A 58 -12.19 18.63 -10.76
C ASP A 58 -10.85 19.12 -11.34
N ARG A 59 -9.75 18.37 -11.16
CA ARG A 59 -8.39 18.75 -11.61
C ARG A 59 -7.79 17.73 -12.58
N PRO A 60 -8.08 17.85 -13.90
CA PRO A 60 -7.61 16.88 -14.89
C PRO A 60 -6.10 16.69 -14.94
N GLY A 61 -5.32 17.74 -14.71
CA GLY A 61 -3.85 17.70 -14.73
C GLY A 61 -3.22 16.84 -13.63
N ASP A 62 -3.90 16.72 -12.48
CA ASP A 62 -3.35 16.03 -11.30
C ASP A 62 -3.87 14.59 -11.17
N ARG A 63 -4.81 14.16 -12.04
CA ARG A 63 -5.54 12.88 -11.93
C ARG A 63 -4.63 11.67 -11.74
N LYS A 64 -3.52 11.60 -12.48
CA LYS A 64 -2.61 10.45 -12.42
C LYS A 64 -1.96 10.34 -11.04
N ALA A 65 -1.45 11.44 -10.50
CA ALA A 65 -0.83 11.48 -9.19
C ALA A 65 -1.86 11.23 -8.08
N MET A 66 -3.04 11.84 -8.18
CA MET A 66 -4.13 11.64 -7.22
C MET A 66 -4.66 10.20 -7.22
N MET A 67 -4.79 9.57 -8.39
CA MET A 67 -5.18 8.16 -8.50
C MET A 67 -4.15 7.24 -7.83
N GLN A 68 -2.85 7.51 -8.02
CA GLN A 68 -1.78 6.76 -7.35
C GLN A 68 -1.85 6.93 -5.83
N ALA A 69 -2.03 8.17 -5.35
CA ALA A 69 -2.19 8.44 -3.92
C ALA A 69 -3.41 7.69 -3.33
N THR A 70 -4.56 7.75 -4.01
CA THR A 70 -5.76 6.99 -3.64
C THR A 70 -5.49 5.50 -3.54
N PHE A 71 -4.78 4.91 -4.51
CA PHE A 71 -4.44 3.48 -4.51
C PHE A 71 -3.61 3.08 -3.29
N TYR A 72 -2.54 3.83 -2.96
CA TYR A 72 -1.71 3.53 -1.80
C TYR A 72 -2.45 3.70 -0.48
N LEU A 73 -3.22 4.78 -0.34
CA LEU A 73 -4.03 5.03 0.86
C LEU A 73 -5.10 3.96 1.06
N ALA A 74 -5.76 3.51 -0.02
CA ALA A 74 -6.72 2.42 0.05
C ALA A 74 -6.06 1.11 0.52
N GLY A 75 -4.84 0.83 0.03
CA GLY A 75 -4.03 -0.30 0.50
C GLY A 75 -3.74 -0.22 2.00
N MET A 76 -3.36 0.95 2.52
CA MET A 76 -3.12 1.16 3.96
C MET A 76 -4.39 0.95 4.80
N ALA A 77 -5.52 1.53 4.38
CA ALA A 77 -6.79 1.38 5.09
C ALA A 77 -7.25 -0.09 5.10
N LYS A 78 -7.11 -0.80 3.98
CA LYS A 78 -7.40 -2.24 3.90
C LYS A 78 -6.50 -3.03 4.86
N ALA A 79 -5.19 -2.81 4.82
CA ALA A 79 -4.25 -3.52 5.69
C ALA A 79 -4.55 -3.31 7.19
N LEU A 80 -5.01 -2.11 7.57
CA LEU A 80 -5.48 -1.81 8.93
C LEU A 80 -6.66 -2.70 9.34
N ILE A 81 -7.66 -2.85 8.48
CA ILE A 81 -8.83 -3.67 8.76
C ILE A 81 -8.50 -5.17 8.73
N ASP A 82 -7.75 -5.62 7.72
CA ASP A 82 -7.35 -7.02 7.58
C ASP A 82 -6.51 -7.50 8.78
N GLY A 83 -5.62 -6.65 9.28
CA GLY A 83 -4.83 -6.93 10.48
C GLY A 83 -5.68 -7.12 11.74
N GLN A 84 -6.81 -6.41 11.86
CA GLN A 84 -7.76 -6.60 12.96
C GLN A 84 -8.60 -7.87 12.78
N LEU A 85 -9.07 -8.15 11.55
CA LEU A 85 -9.84 -9.36 11.25
C LEU A 85 -9.02 -10.64 11.52
N LEU A 86 -7.73 -10.62 11.20
CA LEU A 86 -6.83 -11.73 11.48
C LEU A 86 -6.70 -11.98 12.99
N GLN A 87 -6.49 -10.93 13.79
CA GLN A 87 -6.43 -11.04 15.26
C GLN A 87 -7.74 -11.60 15.84
N MET A 88 -8.89 -11.14 15.35
CA MET A 88 -10.19 -11.64 15.81
C MET A 88 -10.40 -13.13 15.48
N ARG A 89 -9.84 -13.63 14.37
CA ARG A 89 -9.85 -15.07 14.06
C ARG A 89 -8.94 -15.86 15.00
N GLN A 90 -7.72 -15.37 15.21
CA GLN A 90 -6.74 -16.03 16.11
C GLN A 90 -7.24 -16.07 17.56
N ALA A 91 -7.90 -15.02 18.04
CA ALA A 91 -8.50 -15.01 19.38
C ALA A 91 -9.58 -16.10 19.54
N ARG A 92 -10.42 -16.32 18.52
CA ARG A 92 -11.45 -17.37 18.55
C ARG A 92 -10.88 -18.79 18.50
N GLU A 93 -9.77 -18.98 17.78
CA GLU A 93 -9.10 -20.29 17.69
C GLU A 93 -8.35 -20.64 18.99
N GLY A 94 -7.83 -19.65 19.72
CA GLY A 94 -7.16 -19.86 21.01
C GLY A 94 -8.09 -20.12 22.20
N GLU A 95 -9.39 -19.83 22.08
CA GLU A 95 -10.41 -20.10 23.12
C GLU A 95 -10.95 -21.54 23.08
N GLY A 96 -10.63 -22.33 22.04
CA GLY A 96 -11.11 -23.70 21.86
C GLY A 96 -10.23 -24.80 22.50
N ASP A 97 -9.10 -24.43 23.09
CA ASP A 97 -8.05 -25.36 23.58
C ASP A 97 -7.86 -25.30 25.12
N ALA A 98 -8.87 -24.82 25.87
CA ALA A 98 -8.85 -24.70 27.34
C ALA A 98 -9.98 -25.49 28.02
#